data_AF-A0A525W5W5-F1
#
_entry.id   AF-A0A525W5W5-F1
#
_cell.length_a   1.000
_cell.length_b   1.000
_cell.length_c   1.000
_cell.angle_alpha   90.00
_cell.angle_beta   90.00
_cell.angle_gamma   90.00
#
_symmetry.space_group_name_H-M   'P 1'
#
loop_
_entity.id
_entity.type
_entity.pdbx_description
1 polymer ?
#
loop_
_entity_poly.entity_id
_entity_poly.type
_entity_poly.pdbx_seq_one_letter_code
_entity_poly.pdbx_strand_id
1 'polypeptide(L)'
;MASLGRDLENSGERALVRRGVGLEAITIEQGPALAKMPCWEAVQIPRGMFTASRAILTILLLFLIILEFVPWTQTIQASGKVSAYTPYDRPQQIESRITGRVKTWHIYEGVKVKKGELVGELEDYDPTFMAPEILPLFEQRKVALEQTRQAAMSRADQLTKRIGEMKKLVQAAVPSAEARVVEADNRVREAQQKVEQYKIDVHTAQLNVDRHRQLVRDGLVSQRELELTIQTEIGTKAGLQAAQAALSGAEQGRSALSFGRDQITADVQQRLMDAIASRDSAVAEAAKATEQLADISYRQQGVQQRIEAAKLFLKYRIDERARFDFPPTGNRY
;
A
#
# COMPACT_ATOMS: atom_id res chain seq x y z
N MET A 1 74.63 -16.60 17.22
CA MET A 1 75.41 -15.93 16.15
C MET A 1 74.75 -14.57 15.93
N ALA A 2 75.14 -13.47 16.58
CA ALA A 2 76.44 -12.79 16.65
C ALA A 2 76.94 -12.29 15.28
N SER A 3 76.76 -10.99 15.00
CA SER A 3 77.81 -10.03 14.64
C SER A 3 77.15 -8.66 14.34
N LEU A 4 77.38 -7.60 15.13
CA LEU A 4 78.53 -6.69 15.06
C LEU A 4 78.72 -5.99 13.70
N GLY A 5 78.67 -4.66 13.77
CA GLY A 5 79.08 -3.72 12.72
C GLY A 5 78.99 -2.31 13.30
N ARG A 6 80.07 -1.88 13.96
CA ARG A 6 80.30 -0.59 14.61
C ARG A 6 81.13 0.29 13.65
N ASP A 7 81.34 1.54 14.06
CA ASP A 7 82.43 2.48 13.70
C ASP A 7 82.05 3.58 12.71
N LEU A 8 82.46 4.86 12.80
CA LEU A 8 83.25 5.73 13.72
C LEU A 8 82.97 7.18 13.19
N GLU A 9 82.64 8.19 13.99
CA GLU A 9 83.53 9.13 14.72
C GLU A 9 84.44 10.04 13.86
N ASN A 10 84.25 11.37 13.96
CA ASN A 10 85.25 12.48 14.03
C ASN A 10 84.61 13.83 13.60
N SER A 11 84.97 15.03 14.07
CA SER A 11 85.73 15.55 15.23
C SER A 11 85.93 17.06 15.07
N GLY A 12 86.09 17.75 16.20
CA GLY A 12 86.83 19.04 16.36
C GLY A 12 86.03 20.31 16.09
N GLU A 13 86.11 21.43 16.83
CA GLU A 13 87.14 21.95 17.76
C GLU A 13 86.60 23.32 18.27
N ARG A 14 86.54 23.71 19.56
CA ARG A 14 87.57 24.38 20.41
C ARG A 14 86.85 24.95 21.66
N ALA A 15 87.20 24.59 22.90
CA ALA A 15 88.25 25.19 23.77
C ALA A 15 87.88 26.59 24.31
N LEU A 16 88.03 27.01 25.58
CA LEU A 16 88.63 26.57 26.86
C LEU A 16 88.24 27.69 27.87
N VAL A 17 87.92 27.42 29.14
CA VAL A 17 88.45 28.15 30.32
C VAL A 17 88.20 27.30 31.58
N ARG A 18 89.27 27.10 32.33
CA ARG A 18 89.46 26.20 33.48
C ARG A 18 88.78 26.71 34.77
N ARG A 19 88.25 25.78 35.56
CA ARG A 19 88.00 25.95 37.00
C ARG A 19 89.18 25.32 37.77
N GLY A 20 89.90 26.14 38.52
CA GLY A 20 90.97 25.72 39.43
C GLY A 20 90.58 25.96 40.88
N VAL A 21 90.46 24.87 41.63
CA VAL A 21 90.96 24.58 42.99
C VAL A 21 91.10 25.72 44.02
N GLY A 22 90.57 25.50 45.22
CA GLY A 22 91.05 26.15 46.45
C GLY A 22 89.99 26.47 47.53
N LEU A 23 89.23 25.48 48.01
CA LEU A 23 88.47 25.57 49.27
C LEU A 23 88.96 24.47 50.22
N GLU A 24 90.24 24.53 50.56
CA GLU A 24 90.78 23.82 51.73
C GLU A 24 91.67 24.80 52.50
N ALA A 25 91.54 24.75 53.83
CA ALA A 25 92.22 25.58 54.83
C ALA A 25 91.61 26.96 55.14
N ILE A 26 90.39 26.99 55.69
CA ILE A 26 90.09 27.88 56.83
C ILE A 26 89.20 27.11 57.82
N THR A 27 89.82 26.23 58.59
CA THR A 27 89.23 25.69 59.82
C THR A 27 89.12 26.80 60.86
N ILE A 28 87.88 27.04 61.29
CA ILE A 28 87.51 27.93 62.38
C ILE A 28 87.79 27.20 63.68
N GLU A 29 88.92 27.48 64.33
CA GLU A 29 89.06 27.32 65.78
C GLU A 29 90.03 28.38 66.32
N GLN A 30 89.76 28.86 67.55
CA GLN A 30 90.48 29.85 68.36
C GLN A 30 89.90 31.28 68.36
N GLY A 31 88.88 31.49 69.21
CA GLY A 31 88.87 32.67 70.08
C GLY A 31 89.76 32.41 71.32
N PRO A 32 90.09 33.39 72.17
CA PRO A 32 90.04 34.85 72.05
C PRO A 32 91.46 35.41 72.23
N ALA A 33 92.21 35.63 71.14
CA ALA A 33 93.59 36.13 71.22
C ALA A 33 93.93 37.25 70.21
N LEU A 34 92.93 37.83 69.54
CA LEU A 34 93.12 38.91 68.57
C LEU A 34 92.62 40.28 69.10
N ALA A 35 92.47 40.41 70.42
CA ALA A 35 92.10 41.64 71.11
C ALA A 35 93.22 42.69 71.19
N LYS A 36 94.33 42.54 70.45
CA LYS A 36 95.44 43.50 70.38
C LYS A 36 96.09 43.50 68.99
N MET A 37 95.35 43.91 67.96
CA MET A 37 95.93 44.26 66.66
C MET A 37 95.65 45.74 66.35
N PRO A 38 96.67 46.56 66.04
CA PRO A 38 96.57 48.01 65.86
C PRO A 38 96.00 48.39 64.48
N CYS A 39 95.18 47.54 63.87
CA CYS A 39 94.57 47.77 62.55
C CYS A 39 93.08 48.17 62.61
N TRP A 40 92.48 48.25 63.80
CA TRP A 40 91.08 48.65 63.99
C TRP A 40 90.88 50.12 64.40
N GLU A 41 91.95 50.83 64.76
CA GLU A 41 91.87 52.21 65.25
C GLU A 41 91.82 53.29 64.14
N ALA A 42 91.77 52.86 62.87
CA ALA A 42 91.75 53.76 61.71
C ALA A 42 90.44 53.75 60.89
N VAL A 43 89.40 53.00 61.29
CA VAL A 43 88.08 53.06 60.63
C VAL A 43 87.16 53.96 61.45
N GLN A 44 87.34 55.27 61.30
CA GLN A 44 86.36 56.24 61.77
C GLN A 44 85.12 56.13 60.87
N ILE A 45 84.05 55.52 61.38
CA ILE A 45 82.75 55.48 60.71
C ILE A 45 82.24 56.94 60.63
N PRO A 46 82.06 57.51 59.43
CA PRO A 46 81.60 58.89 59.30
C PRO A 46 80.20 59.02 59.90
N ARG A 47 79.99 60.07 60.72
CA ARG A 47 78.72 60.32 61.45
C ARG A 47 77.47 60.44 60.54
N GLY A 48 77.64 60.55 59.22
CA GLY A 48 76.56 60.54 58.21
C GLY A 48 75.98 59.16 57.87
N MET A 49 76.59 58.05 58.31
CA MET A 49 76.04 56.70 58.04
C MET A 49 74.78 56.40 58.88
N PHE A 50 74.68 56.99 60.08
CA PHE A 50 73.52 56.81 60.94
C PHE A 50 72.26 57.52 60.42
N THR A 51 72.41 58.65 59.72
CA THR A 51 71.28 59.35 59.07
C THR A 51 70.82 58.60 57.82
N ALA A 52 71.75 58.08 57.02
CA ALA A 52 71.43 57.24 55.86
C ALA A 52 70.73 55.93 56.26
N SER A 53 71.19 55.26 57.32
CA SER A 53 70.57 54.03 57.82
C SER A 53 69.15 54.27 58.34
N ARG A 54 68.90 55.36 59.06
CA ARG A 54 67.54 55.75 59.50
C ARG A 54 66.62 56.03 58.32
N ALA A 55 67.10 56.72 57.28
CA ALA A 55 66.31 57.03 56.09
C ALA A 55 65.89 55.77 55.31
N ILE A 56 66.79 54.81 55.12
CA ILE A 56 66.52 53.53 54.47
C ILE A 56 65.46 52.74 55.26
N LEU A 57 65.56 52.73 56.59
CA LEU A 57 64.65 51.99 57.45
C LEU A 57 63.25 52.60 57.46
N THR A 58 63.13 53.93 57.42
CA THR A 58 61.84 54.61 57.23
C THR A 58 61.23 54.38 55.85
N ILE A 59 62.02 54.34 54.78
CA ILE A 59 61.52 54.07 53.42
C ILE A 59 60.99 52.63 53.32
N LEU A 60 61.70 51.67 53.90
CA LEU A 60 61.27 50.27 53.93
C LEU A 60 59.94 50.09 54.69
N LEU A 61 59.81 50.75 55.84
CA LEU A 61 58.56 50.71 56.62
C LEU A 61 57.38 51.31 55.83
N LEU A 62 57.62 52.43 55.16
CA LEU A 62 56.60 53.12 54.38
C LEU A 62 56.18 52.31 53.14
N PHE A 63 57.11 51.58 52.52
CA PHE A 63 56.83 50.67 51.40
C PHE A 63 55.93 49.49 51.79
N LEU A 64 56.16 48.90 52.97
CA LEU A 64 55.33 47.79 53.47
C LEU A 64 53.88 48.24 53.74
N ILE A 65 53.70 49.44 54.31
CA ILE A 65 52.37 50.01 54.53
C ILE A 65 51.62 50.20 53.21
N ILE A 66 52.30 50.65 52.15
CA ILE A 66 51.67 50.83 50.83
C ILE A 66 51.20 49.49 50.25
N LEU A 67 51.97 48.41 50.42
CA LEU A 67 51.62 47.10 49.86
C LEU A 67 50.31 46.53 50.45
N GLU A 68 50.00 46.84 51.71
CA GLU A 68 48.77 46.39 52.38
C GLU A 68 47.51 47.08 51.82
N PHE A 69 47.66 48.29 51.28
CA PHE A 69 46.57 49.01 50.60
C PHE A 69 46.49 48.74 49.10
N VAL A 70 47.34 47.87 48.54
CA VAL A 70 47.23 47.44 47.15
C VAL A 70 46.27 46.25 47.08
N PRO A 71 45.05 46.40 46.52
CA PRO A 71 44.13 45.28 46.35
C PRO A 71 44.67 44.36 45.25
N TRP A 72 45.48 43.37 45.64
CA TRP A 72 45.97 42.36 44.71
C TRP A 72 44.80 41.49 44.23
N THR A 73 44.41 41.69 42.97
CA THR A 73 43.40 40.85 42.31
C THR A 73 44.09 39.78 41.47
N GLN A 74 43.74 38.52 41.72
CA GLN A 74 44.24 37.38 40.96
C GLN A 74 43.25 37.07 39.84
N THR A 75 43.61 37.35 38.59
CA THR A 75 42.82 36.94 37.43
C THR A 75 42.99 35.43 37.21
N ILE A 76 41.96 34.65 37.53
CA ILE A 76 41.90 33.21 37.23
C ILE A 76 41.09 33.04 35.94
N GLN A 77 41.72 32.52 34.89
CA GLN A 77 41.02 32.11 33.68
C GLN A 77 40.49 30.67 33.88
N ALA A 78 39.18 30.53 34.04
CA ALA A 78 38.51 29.23 34.10
C ALA A 78 37.81 28.94 32.75
N SER A 79 38.05 27.76 32.17
CA SER A 79 37.29 27.26 31.03
C SER A 79 36.13 26.39 31.50
N GLY A 80 34.90 26.85 31.27
CA GLY A 80 33.68 26.08 31.55
C GLY A 80 33.16 25.40 30.27
N LYS A 81 32.84 24.11 30.34
CA LYS A 81 32.11 23.41 29.27
C LYS A 81 30.65 23.30 29.67
N VAL A 82 29.76 23.93 28.90
CA VAL A 82 28.31 23.80 29.09
C VAL A 82 27.90 22.39 28.68
N SER A 83 27.42 21.60 29.64
CA SER A 83 26.85 20.27 29.39
C SER A 83 25.41 20.23 29.87
N ALA A 84 24.54 19.63 29.07
CA ALA A 84 23.15 19.36 29.41
C ALA A 84 23.03 18.48 30.67
N TYR A 85 22.18 18.88 31.61
CA TYR A 85 21.97 18.18 32.88
C TYR A 85 21.17 16.90 32.71
N THR A 86 20.18 16.88 31.80
CA THR A 86 19.42 15.67 31.46
C THR A 86 19.64 15.24 30.01
N PRO A 87 19.46 13.94 29.68
CA PRO A 87 19.52 13.46 28.30
C PRO A 87 18.54 14.15 27.35
N TYR A 88 17.44 14.70 27.87
CA TYR A 88 16.44 15.44 27.09
C TYR A 88 16.90 16.85 26.72
N ASP A 89 17.81 17.45 27.49
CA ASP A 89 18.39 18.77 27.21
C ASP A 89 19.58 18.69 26.23
N ARG A 90 19.99 17.49 25.83
CA ARG A 90 21.03 17.29 24.81
C ARG A 90 20.47 17.63 23.43
N PRO A 91 21.28 18.19 22.51
CA PRO A 91 20.89 18.38 21.12
C PRO A 91 20.40 17.05 20.53
N GLN A 92 19.14 17.00 20.13
CA GLN A 92 18.55 15.85 19.44
C GLN A 92 18.50 16.16 17.94
N GLN A 93 18.99 15.25 17.12
CA GLN A 93 18.86 15.36 15.68
C GLN A 93 17.40 15.10 15.28
N ILE A 94 16.83 16.03 14.50
CA ILE A 94 15.51 15.87 13.91
C ILE A 94 15.73 15.21 12.55
N GLU A 95 15.56 13.89 12.51
CA GLU A 95 15.65 13.14 11.27
C GLU A 95 14.36 13.26 10.45
N SER A 96 14.51 13.33 9.13
CA SER A 96 13.36 13.31 8.23
C SER A 96 12.81 11.89 8.09
N ARG A 97 11.47 11.79 7.99
CA ARG A 97 10.79 10.50 7.74
C ARG A 97 10.84 10.09 6.27
N ILE A 98 11.07 11.04 5.39
CA ILE A 98 11.21 10.86 3.95
C ILE A 98 12.50 11.51 3.46
N THR A 99 13.07 10.96 2.40
CA THR A 99 14.21 11.58 1.69
C THR A 99 13.66 12.61 0.72
N GLY A 100 14.16 13.84 0.76
CA GLY A 100 13.67 14.94 -0.05
C GLY A 100 14.57 16.15 -0.04
N ARG A 101 14.23 17.16 -0.84
CA ARG A 101 14.84 18.48 -0.82
C ARG A 101 14.17 19.33 0.26
N VAL A 102 14.93 20.16 0.96
CA VAL A 102 14.32 21.17 1.84
C VAL A 102 13.63 22.23 1.00
N LYS A 103 12.32 22.38 1.17
CA LYS A 103 11.51 23.38 0.48
C LYS A 103 11.63 24.73 1.18
N THR A 104 11.34 24.77 2.48
CA THR A 104 11.33 25.99 3.29
C THR A 104 11.72 25.67 4.73
N TRP A 105 12.58 26.51 5.31
CA TRP A 105 12.82 26.53 6.76
C TRP A 105 11.90 27.55 7.42
N HIS A 106 11.25 27.16 8.51
CA HIS A 106 10.34 28.04 9.26
C HIS A 106 11.00 28.62 10.52
N ILE A 107 12.25 28.23 10.81
CA ILE A 107 12.99 28.62 12.01
C ILE A 107 14.40 29.10 11.66
N TYR A 108 15.00 29.85 12.58
CA TYR A 108 16.39 30.34 12.49
C TYR A 108 17.17 29.93 13.75
N GLU A 109 18.50 29.97 13.67
CA GLU A 109 19.37 29.61 14.79
C GLU A 109 19.09 30.51 16.01
N GLY A 110 19.00 29.90 17.20
CA GLY A 110 18.77 30.61 18.47
C GLY A 110 17.29 30.92 18.79
N VAL A 111 16.35 30.60 17.90
CA VAL A 111 14.90 30.80 18.14
C VAL A 111 14.35 29.73 19.10
N LYS A 112 13.56 30.16 20.09
CA LYS A 112 12.83 29.24 20.98
C LYS A 112 11.59 28.70 20.28
N VAL A 113 11.49 27.38 20.17
CA VAL A 113 10.39 26.67 19.50
C VAL A 113 9.67 25.75 20.48
N LYS A 114 8.35 25.62 20.32
CA LYS A 114 7.51 24.76 21.17
C LYS A 114 7.36 23.37 20.56
N LYS A 115 7.08 22.38 21.40
CA LYS A 115 6.77 21.01 20.94
C LYS A 115 5.58 21.04 19.98
N GLY A 116 5.75 20.44 18.81
CA GLY A 116 4.75 20.39 17.75
C GLY A 116 4.79 21.58 16.78
N GLU A 117 5.71 22.53 16.97
CA GLU A 117 5.90 23.63 16.04
C GLU A 117 6.59 23.15 14.76
N LEU A 118 6.21 23.72 13.62
CA LEU A 118 6.74 23.38 12.30
C LEU A 118 8.13 23.98 12.14
N VAL A 119 9.12 23.12 11.90
CA VAL A 119 10.53 23.48 11.79
C VAL A 119 10.93 23.71 10.33
N GLY A 120 10.43 22.87 9.44
CA GLY A 120 10.72 22.95 8.02
C GLY A 120 9.79 22.05 7.20
N GLU A 121 9.71 22.33 5.92
CA GLU A 121 9.00 21.54 4.93
C GLU A 121 9.99 20.88 3.98
N LEU A 122 9.78 19.59 3.74
CA LEU A 122 10.49 18.82 2.74
C LEU A 122 9.63 18.66 1.48
N GLU A 123 10.28 18.56 0.34
CA GLU A 123 9.68 18.19 -0.93
C GLU A 123 10.33 16.89 -1.40
N ASP A 124 9.51 15.89 -1.71
CA ASP A 124 10.00 14.60 -2.20
C ASP A 124 10.59 14.76 -3.62
N TYR A 125 11.58 13.95 -3.97
CA TYR A 125 12.19 13.93 -5.31
C TYR A 125 11.44 13.02 -6.29
N ASP A 126 10.57 12.13 -5.80
CA ASP A 126 9.84 11.19 -6.66
C ASP A 126 8.79 11.96 -7.48
N PRO A 127 8.92 11.98 -8.83
CA PRO A 127 8.03 12.71 -9.72
C PRO A 127 6.57 12.26 -9.62
N THR A 128 6.32 11.03 -9.16
CA THR A 128 4.98 10.49 -8.88
C THR A 128 4.27 11.28 -7.79
N PHE A 129 4.99 12.01 -6.93
CA PHE A 129 4.43 12.76 -5.81
C PHE A 129 4.60 14.29 -5.95
N MET A 130 5.25 14.75 -7.02
CA MET A 130 5.53 16.17 -7.27
C MET A 130 4.39 16.94 -7.96
N ALA A 131 3.38 16.25 -8.50
CA ALA A 131 2.27 16.91 -9.18
C ALA A 131 1.29 17.54 -8.16
N PRO A 132 1.10 18.88 -8.14
CA PRO A 132 0.19 19.53 -7.20
C PRO A 132 -1.27 19.09 -7.38
N GLU A 133 -1.61 18.57 -8.56
CA GLU A 133 -2.95 18.12 -8.94
C GLU A 133 -3.17 16.62 -8.72
N ILE A 134 -2.25 15.90 -8.07
CA ILE A 134 -2.36 14.44 -7.97
C ILE A 134 -3.54 13.97 -7.10
N LEU A 135 -3.81 14.65 -5.99
CA LEU A 135 -4.95 14.37 -5.12
C LEU A 135 -6.30 14.59 -5.84
N PRO A 136 -6.54 15.74 -6.51
CA PRO A 136 -7.78 15.92 -7.27
C PRO A 136 -7.90 14.95 -8.45
N LEU A 137 -6.80 14.57 -9.11
CA LEU A 137 -6.82 13.55 -10.16
C LEU A 137 -7.23 12.17 -9.62
N PHE A 138 -6.74 11.78 -8.45
CA PHE A 138 -7.14 10.53 -7.79
C PHE A 138 -8.62 10.54 -7.39
N GLU A 139 -9.12 11.66 -6.86
CA GLU A 139 -10.55 11.79 -6.54
C GLU A 139 -11.41 11.73 -7.80
N GLN A 140 -11.02 12.42 -8.89
CA GLN A 140 -11.72 12.33 -10.17
C GLN A 140 -11.76 10.90 -10.70
N ARG A 141 -10.62 10.19 -10.66
CA ARG A 141 -10.53 8.79 -11.10
C ARG A 141 -11.35 7.86 -10.22
N LYS A 142 -11.36 8.07 -8.91
CA LYS A 142 -12.17 7.32 -7.95
C LYS A 142 -13.65 7.52 -8.22
N VAL A 143 -14.11 8.76 -8.43
CA VAL A 143 -15.52 9.06 -8.79
C VAL A 143 -15.88 8.36 -10.10
N ALA A 144 -15.02 8.43 -11.12
CA ALA A 144 -15.27 7.77 -12.39
C ALA A 144 -15.39 6.24 -12.24
N LEU A 145 -14.47 5.61 -11.49
CA LEU A 145 -14.51 4.17 -11.23
C LEU A 145 -15.72 3.75 -10.38
N GLU A 146 -16.13 4.57 -9.42
CA GLU A 146 -17.34 4.33 -8.63
C GLU A 146 -18.59 4.37 -9.51
N GLN A 147 -18.67 5.34 -10.43
CA GLN A 147 -19.73 5.41 -11.44
C GLN A 147 -19.71 4.19 -12.37
N THR A 148 -18.53 3.76 -12.83
CA THR A 148 -18.38 2.53 -13.63
C THR A 148 -18.87 1.30 -12.86
N ARG A 149 -18.46 1.15 -11.59
CA ARG A 149 -18.90 0.04 -10.72
C ARG A 149 -20.43 0.06 -10.58
N GLN A 150 -21.00 1.22 -10.28
CA GLN A 150 -22.44 1.36 -10.08
C GLN A 150 -23.23 1.08 -11.36
N ALA A 151 -22.73 1.54 -12.52
CA ALA A 151 -23.34 1.26 -13.81
C ALA A 151 -23.30 -0.23 -14.15
N ALA A 152 -22.17 -0.91 -13.91
CA ALA A 152 -22.01 -2.34 -14.11
C ALA A 152 -22.93 -3.17 -13.19
N MET A 153 -23.04 -2.78 -11.91
CA MET A 153 -23.98 -3.41 -10.97
C MET A 153 -25.44 -3.21 -11.38
N SER A 154 -25.82 -1.98 -11.76
CA SER A 154 -27.18 -1.68 -12.26
C SER A 154 -27.52 -2.52 -13.50
N ARG A 155 -26.55 -2.67 -14.41
CA ARG A 155 -26.68 -3.56 -15.58
C ARG A 155 -26.88 -5.02 -15.16
N ALA A 156 -26.12 -5.51 -14.18
CA ALA A 156 -26.28 -6.86 -13.65
C ALA A 156 -27.66 -7.09 -13.01
N ASP A 157 -28.20 -6.11 -12.30
CA ASP A 157 -29.54 -6.17 -11.71
C ASP A 157 -30.64 -6.20 -12.78
N GLN A 158 -30.52 -5.36 -13.81
CA GLN A 158 -31.43 -5.37 -14.96
C GLN A 158 -31.42 -6.74 -15.67
N LEU A 159 -30.23 -7.31 -15.89
CA LEU A 159 -30.09 -8.63 -16.46
C LEU A 159 -30.67 -9.71 -15.55
N THR A 160 -30.53 -9.59 -14.24
CA THR A 160 -31.15 -10.51 -13.27
C THR A 160 -32.67 -10.49 -13.35
N LYS A 161 -33.29 -9.31 -13.49
CA LYS A 161 -34.73 -9.20 -13.72
C LYS A 161 -35.14 -9.87 -15.03
N ARG A 162 -34.40 -9.60 -16.10
CA ARG A 162 -34.63 -10.21 -17.42
C ARG A 162 -34.49 -11.74 -17.39
N ILE A 163 -33.51 -12.27 -16.65
CA ILE A 163 -33.35 -13.72 -16.41
C ILE A 163 -34.59 -14.28 -15.70
N GLY A 164 -35.12 -13.56 -14.70
CA GLY A 164 -36.36 -13.93 -14.02
C GLY A 164 -37.56 -14.01 -14.96
N GLU A 165 -37.70 -13.05 -15.87
CA GLU A 165 -38.74 -13.05 -16.92
C GLU A 165 -38.54 -14.20 -17.92
N MET A 166 -37.31 -14.44 -18.38
CA MET A 166 -37.00 -15.56 -19.27
C MET A 166 -37.30 -16.91 -18.63
N LYS A 167 -37.02 -17.09 -17.33
CA LYS A 167 -37.39 -18.32 -16.61
C LYS A 167 -38.90 -18.55 -16.62
N LYS A 168 -39.71 -17.51 -16.45
CA LYS A 168 -41.17 -17.60 -16.58
C LYS A 168 -41.57 -17.95 -18.01
N LEU A 169 -40.90 -17.38 -19.00
CA LEU A 169 -41.13 -17.72 -20.41
C LEU A 169 -40.82 -19.20 -20.70
N VAL A 170 -39.71 -19.75 -20.19
CA VAL A 170 -39.40 -21.20 -20.29
C VAL A 170 -40.54 -22.02 -19.71
N GLN A 171 -40.98 -21.67 -18.50
CA GLN A 171 -42.05 -22.38 -17.78
C GLN A 171 -43.41 -22.31 -18.48
N ALA A 172 -43.64 -21.36 -19.38
CA ALA A 172 -44.86 -21.27 -20.16
C ALA A 172 -44.71 -21.89 -21.56
N ALA A 173 -43.61 -21.58 -22.26
CA ALA A 173 -43.41 -21.95 -23.66
C ALA A 173 -43.18 -23.45 -23.85
N VAL A 174 -42.34 -24.07 -23.01
CA VAL A 174 -42.04 -25.51 -23.14
C VAL A 174 -43.28 -26.36 -22.86
N PRO A 175 -44.03 -26.17 -21.76
CA PRO A 175 -45.27 -26.92 -21.54
C PRO A 175 -46.35 -26.63 -22.58
N SER A 176 -46.42 -25.41 -23.12
CA SER A 176 -47.35 -25.10 -24.22
C SER A 176 -47.01 -25.87 -25.50
N ALA A 177 -45.73 -25.97 -25.85
CA ALA A 177 -45.27 -26.79 -26.97
C ALA A 177 -45.50 -28.29 -26.71
N GLU A 178 -45.24 -28.77 -25.50
CA GLU A 178 -45.54 -30.14 -25.07
C GLU A 178 -47.03 -30.48 -25.23
N ALA A 179 -47.93 -29.59 -24.82
CA ALA A 179 -49.37 -29.77 -24.95
C ALA A 179 -49.80 -29.95 -26.42
N ARG A 180 -49.17 -29.23 -27.35
CA ARG A 180 -49.44 -29.39 -28.80
C ARG A 180 -48.97 -30.74 -29.33
N VAL A 181 -47.85 -31.26 -28.82
CA VAL A 181 -47.38 -32.62 -29.15
C VAL A 181 -48.35 -33.67 -28.63
N VAL A 182 -48.84 -33.51 -27.39
CA VAL A 182 -49.85 -34.40 -26.80
C VAL A 182 -51.15 -34.37 -27.60
N GLU A 183 -51.60 -33.19 -28.04
CA GLU A 183 -52.77 -33.06 -28.91
C GLU A 183 -52.57 -33.81 -30.24
N ALA A 184 -51.39 -33.68 -30.85
CA ALA A 184 -51.06 -34.40 -32.08
C ALA A 184 -50.98 -35.92 -31.86
N ASP A 185 -50.48 -36.38 -30.71
CA ASP A 185 -50.46 -37.81 -30.36
C ASP A 185 -51.88 -38.36 -30.25
N ASN A 186 -52.82 -37.60 -29.67
CA ASN A 186 -54.23 -37.99 -29.64
C ASN A 186 -54.83 -38.09 -31.04
N ARG A 187 -54.49 -37.18 -31.97
CA ARG A 187 -54.92 -37.26 -33.38
C ARG A 187 -54.34 -38.48 -34.10
N VAL A 188 -53.10 -38.87 -33.80
CA VAL A 188 -52.51 -40.11 -34.31
C VAL A 188 -53.31 -41.32 -33.82
N ARG A 189 -53.65 -41.37 -32.52
CA ARG A 189 -54.48 -42.46 -31.97
C ARG A 189 -55.85 -42.53 -32.62
N GLU A 190 -56.50 -41.38 -32.85
CA GLU A 190 -57.77 -41.31 -33.56
C GLU A 190 -57.65 -41.87 -35.00
N ALA A 191 -56.60 -41.49 -35.73
CA ALA A 191 -56.34 -42.01 -37.07
C ALA A 191 -56.04 -43.52 -37.07
N GLN A 192 -55.30 -44.03 -36.07
CA GLN A 192 -55.06 -45.46 -35.89
C GLN A 192 -56.36 -46.24 -35.68
N GLN A 193 -57.26 -45.73 -34.84
CA GLN A 193 -58.57 -46.33 -34.61
C GLN A 193 -59.42 -46.38 -35.89
N LYS A 194 -59.39 -45.32 -36.70
CA LYS A 194 -60.07 -45.32 -38.02
C LYS A 194 -59.49 -46.37 -38.96
N VAL A 195 -58.17 -46.52 -39.02
CA VAL A 195 -57.53 -47.58 -39.80
C VAL A 195 -58.02 -48.96 -39.36
N GLU A 196 -58.08 -49.20 -38.04
CA GLU A 196 -58.54 -50.49 -37.51
C GLU A 196 -60.02 -50.75 -37.82
N GLN A 197 -60.87 -49.72 -37.71
CA GLN A 197 -62.27 -49.79 -38.13
C GLN A 197 -62.38 -50.20 -39.61
N TYR A 198 -61.68 -49.52 -40.52
CA TYR A 198 -61.73 -49.85 -41.95
C TYR A 198 -61.17 -51.24 -42.27
N LYS A 199 -60.21 -51.77 -41.49
CA LYS A 199 -59.77 -53.17 -41.67
C LYS A 199 -60.89 -54.16 -41.38
N ILE A 200 -61.66 -53.93 -40.31
CA ILE A 200 -62.82 -54.75 -39.96
C ILE A 200 -63.88 -54.66 -41.06
N ASP A 201 -64.14 -53.46 -41.58
CA ASP A 201 -65.11 -53.23 -42.66
C ASP A 201 -64.69 -53.93 -43.96
N VAL A 202 -63.41 -53.84 -44.33
CA VAL A 202 -62.85 -54.58 -45.48
C VAL A 202 -63.01 -56.07 -45.29
N HIS A 203 -62.64 -56.61 -44.12
CA HIS A 203 -62.78 -58.04 -43.85
C HIS A 203 -64.24 -58.51 -43.95
N THR A 204 -65.17 -57.74 -43.40
CA THR A 204 -66.61 -58.02 -43.45
C THR A 204 -67.13 -57.97 -44.89
N ALA A 205 -66.74 -56.96 -45.67
CA ALA A 205 -67.11 -56.86 -47.09
C ALA A 205 -66.58 -58.04 -47.91
N GLN A 206 -65.36 -58.50 -47.62
CA GLN A 206 -64.75 -59.65 -48.29
C GLN A 206 -65.51 -60.95 -48.01
N LEU A 207 -65.87 -61.19 -46.73
CA LEU A 207 -66.74 -62.31 -46.35
C LEU A 207 -68.13 -62.24 -47.00
N ASN A 208 -68.68 -61.04 -47.19
CA ASN A 208 -69.96 -60.86 -47.89
C ASN A 208 -69.83 -61.22 -49.36
N VAL A 209 -68.79 -60.75 -50.05
CA VAL A 209 -68.52 -61.10 -51.45
C VAL A 209 -68.37 -62.61 -51.61
N ASP A 210 -67.62 -63.29 -50.73
CA ASP A 210 -67.42 -64.73 -50.82
C ASP A 210 -68.71 -65.54 -50.58
N ARG A 211 -69.58 -65.08 -49.65
CA ARG A 211 -70.92 -65.65 -49.46
C ARG A 211 -71.81 -65.45 -50.67
N HIS A 212 -71.87 -64.24 -51.24
CA HIS A 212 -72.68 -63.97 -52.43
C HIS A 212 -72.17 -64.73 -53.66
N ARG A 213 -70.85 -64.93 -53.79
CA ARG A 213 -70.28 -65.80 -54.84
C ARG A 213 -70.77 -67.24 -54.73
N GLN A 214 -70.91 -67.78 -53.52
CA GLN A 214 -71.50 -69.11 -53.30
C GLN A 214 -72.98 -69.12 -53.70
N LEU A 215 -73.76 -68.17 -53.21
CA LEU A 215 -75.19 -68.07 -53.50
C LEU A 215 -75.51 -67.90 -54.99
N VAL A 216 -74.69 -67.17 -55.75
CA VAL A 216 -74.84 -67.05 -57.21
C VAL A 216 -74.60 -68.40 -57.89
N ARG A 217 -73.60 -69.18 -57.45
CA ARG A 217 -73.34 -70.53 -57.98
C ARG A 217 -74.51 -71.48 -57.72
N ASP A 218 -75.15 -71.32 -56.58
CA ASP A 218 -76.33 -72.11 -56.18
C ASP A 218 -77.63 -71.59 -56.82
N GLY A 219 -77.58 -70.50 -57.59
CA GLY A 219 -78.74 -69.89 -58.26
C GLY A 219 -79.71 -69.15 -57.33
N LEU A 220 -79.28 -68.84 -56.10
CA LEU A 220 -80.13 -68.25 -55.04
C LEU A 220 -80.16 -66.72 -55.05
N VAL A 221 -79.21 -66.06 -55.71
CA VAL A 221 -79.13 -64.59 -55.84
C VAL A 221 -78.70 -64.15 -57.24
N SER A 222 -79.00 -62.90 -57.59
CA SER A 222 -78.70 -62.34 -58.92
C SER A 222 -77.23 -61.92 -59.09
N GLN A 223 -76.72 -61.91 -60.34
CA GLN A 223 -75.36 -61.42 -60.63
C GLN A 223 -75.17 -59.95 -60.22
N ARG A 224 -76.21 -59.13 -60.36
CA ARG A 224 -76.20 -57.72 -59.94
C ARG A 224 -75.96 -57.56 -58.44
N GLU A 225 -76.54 -58.43 -57.61
CA GLU A 225 -76.32 -58.38 -56.16
C GLU A 225 -74.86 -58.67 -55.82
N LEU A 226 -74.24 -59.64 -56.49
CA LEU A 226 -72.81 -59.91 -56.34
C LEU A 226 -71.97 -58.70 -56.76
N GLU A 227 -72.26 -58.07 -57.89
CA GLU A 227 -71.57 -56.85 -58.34
C GLU A 227 -71.65 -55.71 -57.30
N LEU A 228 -72.82 -55.53 -56.68
CA LEU A 228 -72.99 -54.53 -55.61
C LEU A 228 -72.09 -54.85 -54.41
N THR A 229 -71.99 -56.11 -53.99
CA THR A 229 -71.07 -56.49 -52.89
C THR A 229 -69.60 -56.27 -53.27
N ILE A 230 -69.21 -56.55 -54.51
CA ILE A 230 -67.85 -56.28 -55.00
C ILE A 230 -67.57 -54.78 -54.99
N GLN A 231 -68.53 -53.95 -55.41
CA GLN A 231 -68.40 -52.50 -55.34
C GLN A 231 -68.22 -52.02 -53.90
N THR A 232 -68.95 -52.60 -52.94
CA THR A 232 -68.77 -52.27 -51.51
C THR A 232 -67.38 -52.67 -50.99
N GLU A 233 -66.85 -53.83 -51.39
CA GLU A 233 -65.49 -54.28 -51.04
C GLU A 233 -64.41 -53.34 -51.60
N ILE A 234 -64.55 -52.91 -52.86
CA ILE A 234 -63.64 -51.94 -53.48
C ILE A 234 -63.71 -50.61 -52.73
N GLY A 235 -64.91 -50.15 -52.40
CA GLY A 235 -65.13 -48.92 -51.63
C GLY A 235 -64.49 -48.96 -50.25
N THR A 236 -64.66 -50.04 -49.48
CA THR A 236 -64.04 -50.19 -48.16
C THR A 236 -62.52 -50.31 -48.24
N LYS A 237 -61.98 -50.99 -49.26
CA LYS A 237 -60.52 -51.05 -49.51
C LYS A 237 -59.93 -49.68 -49.82
N ALA A 238 -60.60 -48.89 -50.66
CA ALA A 238 -60.20 -47.51 -50.91
C ALA A 238 -60.28 -46.65 -49.62
N GLY A 239 -61.32 -46.86 -48.80
CA GLY A 239 -61.46 -46.24 -47.48
C GLY A 239 -60.31 -46.57 -46.53
N LEU A 240 -59.88 -47.84 -46.49
CA LEU A 240 -58.72 -48.27 -45.70
C LEU A 240 -57.44 -47.59 -46.16
N GLN A 241 -57.19 -47.51 -47.47
CA GLN A 241 -56.02 -46.81 -48.02
C GLN A 241 -56.05 -45.32 -47.66
N ALA A 242 -57.21 -44.66 -47.76
CA ALA A 242 -57.36 -43.26 -47.35
C ALA A 242 -57.10 -43.07 -45.85
N ALA A 243 -57.59 -43.97 -45.00
CA ALA A 243 -57.34 -43.95 -43.56
C ALA A 243 -55.85 -44.16 -43.22
N GLN A 244 -55.16 -45.06 -43.93
CA GLN A 244 -53.72 -45.28 -43.78
C GLN A 244 -52.91 -44.04 -44.18
N ALA A 245 -53.28 -43.37 -45.28
CA ALA A 245 -52.66 -42.12 -45.68
C ALA A 245 -52.89 -41.01 -44.64
N ALA A 246 -54.10 -40.93 -44.06
CA ALA A 246 -54.42 -39.99 -43.00
C ALA A 246 -53.61 -40.25 -41.72
N LEU A 247 -53.41 -41.52 -41.35
CA LEU A 247 -52.53 -41.90 -40.23
C LEU A 247 -51.09 -41.46 -40.47
N SER A 248 -50.52 -41.77 -41.64
CA SER A 248 -49.17 -41.33 -42.01
C SER A 248 -49.04 -39.80 -41.94
N GLY A 249 -50.05 -39.06 -42.38
CA GLY A 249 -50.08 -37.59 -42.28
C GLY A 249 -50.11 -37.10 -40.83
N ALA A 250 -50.90 -37.75 -39.97
CA ALA A 250 -50.95 -37.44 -38.54
C ALA A 250 -49.62 -37.71 -37.83
N GLU A 251 -48.96 -38.83 -38.16
CA GLU A 251 -47.65 -39.20 -37.59
C GLU A 251 -46.56 -38.19 -37.98
N GLN A 252 -46.53 -37.78 -39.25
CA GLN A 252 -45.62 -36.73 -39.73
C GLN A 252 -45.90 -35.39 -39.04
N GLY A 253 -47.18 -35.02 -38.88
CA GLY A 253 -47.58 -33.81 -38.16
C GLY A 253 -47.13 -33.82 -36.70
N ARG A 254 -47.29 -34.95 -36.00
CA ARG A 254 -46.78 -35.15 -34.64
C ARG A 254 -45.25 -35.03 -34.60
N SER A 255 -44.54 -35.64 -35.54
CA SER A 255 -43.07 -35.56 -35.60
C SER A 255 -42.60 -34.12 -35.80
N ALA A 256 -43.25 -33.36 -36.69
CA ALA A 256 -42.93 -31.95 -36.94
C ALA A 256 -43.13 -31.09 -35.67
N LEU A 257 -44.23 -31.33 -34.93
CA LEU A 257 -44.49 -30.65 -33.67
C LEU A 257 -43.48 -31.03 -32.57
N SER A 258 -43.04 -32.29 -32.53
CA SER A 258 -41.97 -32.72 -31.61
C SER A 258 -40.66 -31.98 -31.87
N PHE A 259 -40.24 -31.90 -33.14
CA PHE A 259 -39.05 -31.12 -33.51
C PHE A 259 -39.21 -29.63 -33.19
N GLY A 260 -40.41 -29.07 -33.42
CA GLY A 260 -40.73 -27.70 -33.03
C GLY A 260 -40.61 -27.47 -31.52
N ARG A 261 -41.08 -28.41 -30.69
CA ARG A 261 -40.94 -28.38 -29.23
C ARG A 261 -39.48 -28.43 -28.80
N ASP A 262 -38.68 -29.29 -29.43
CA ASP A 262 -37.25 -29.40 -29.14
C ASP A 262 -36.50 -28.12 -29.53
N GLN A 263 -36.82 -27.54 -30.70
CA GLN A 263 -36.27 -26.27 -31.15
C GLN A 263 -36.63 -25.10 -30.22
N ILE A 264 -37.89 -25.00 -29.79
CA ILE A 264 -38.32 -23.98 -28.82
C ILE A 264 -37.57 -24.16 -27.50
N THR A 265 -37.43 -25.41 -27.04
CA THR A 265 -36.69 -25.70 -25.80
C THR A 265 -35.23 -25.25 -25.90
N ALA A 266 -34.56 -25.58 -27.00
CA ALA A 266 -33.18 -25.19 -27.25
C ALA A 266 -33.01 -23.67 -27.36
N ASP A 267 -33.84 -22.97 -28.15
CA ASP A 267 -33.77 -21.52 -28.33
C ASP A 267 -33.97 -20.76 -27.01
N VAL A 268 -34.99 -21.14 -26.23
CA VAL A 268 -35.24 -20.45 -24.95
C VAL A 268 -34.15 -20.76 -23.92
N GLN A 269 -33.63 -22.00 -23.87
CA GLN A 269 -32.50 -22.34 -23.01
C GLN A 269 -31.23 -21.58 -23.40
N GLN A 270 -30.91 -21.48 -24.69
CA GLN A 270 -29.75 -20.73 -25.18
C GLN A 270 -29.85 -19.26 -24.78
N ARG A 271 -30.99 -18.61 -25.01
CA ARG A 271 -31.21 -17.21 -24.61
C ARG A 271 -31.06 -17.00 -23.10
N LEU A 272 -31.53 -17.96 -22.30
CA LEU A 272 -31.36 -17.92 -20.85
C LEU A 272 -29.88 -18.00 -20.46
N MET A 273 -29.10 -18.89 -21.08
CA MET A 273 -27.67 -19.02 -20.84
C MET A 273 -26.90 -17.77 -21.26
N ASP A 274 -27.22 -17.20 -22.42
CA ASP A 274 -26.62 -15.95 -22.91
C ASP A 274 -26.90 -14.78 -21.96
N ALA A 275 -28.12 -14.71 -21.40
CA ALA A 275 -28.48 -13.69 -20.42
C ALA A 275 -27.71 -13.88 -19.09
N ILE A 276 -27.53 -15.11 -18.63
CA ILE A 276 -26.73 -15.43 -17.44
C ILE A 276 -25.27 -15.06 -17.67
N ALA A 277 -24.68 -15.47 -18.79
CA ALA A 277 -23.31 -15.13 -19.14
C ALA A 277 -23.10 -13.60 -19.25
N SER A 278 -24.07 -12.88 -19.83
CA SER A 278 -24.04 -11.42 -19.89
C SER A 278 -24.10 -10.78 -18.49
N ARG A 279 -24.89 -11.36 -17.56
CA ARG A 279 -24.95 -10.91 -16.17
C ARG A 279 -23.62 -11.13 -15.47
N ASP A 280 -23.01 -12.29 -15.65
CA ASP A 280 -21.73 -12.63 -15.02
C ASP A 280 -20.61 -11.74 -15.55
N SER A 281 -20.61 -11.42 -16.84
CA SER A 281 -19.70 -10.43 -17.42
C SER A 281 -19.87 -9.04 -16.78
N ALA A 282 -21.11 -8.60 -16.54
CA ALA A 282 -21.35 -7.31 -15.88
C ALA A 282 -20.89 -7.31 -14.41
N VAL A 283 -21.06 -8.42 -13.70
CA VAL A 283 -20.54 -8.58 -12.33
C VAL A 283 -19.00 -8.59 -12.33
N ALA A 284 -18.37 -9.25 -13.29
CA ALA A 284 -16.92 -9.26 -13.43
C ALA A 284 -16.36 -7.85 -13.72
N GLU A 285 -17.05 -7.07 -14.55
CA GLU A 285 -16.71 -5.66 -14.79
C GLU A 285 -16.79 -4.81 -13.51
N ALA A 286 -17.85 -4.99 -12.70
CA ALA A 286 -17.97 -4.34 -11.40
C ALA A 286 -16.85 -4.76 -10.43
N ALA A 287 -16.47 -6.05 -10.42
CA ALA A 287 -15.37 -6.55 -9.61
C ALA A 287 -14.02 -5.91 -10.02
N LYS A 288 -13.75 -5.80 -11.33
CA LYS A 288 -12.56 -5.13 -11.85
C LYS A 288 -12.52 -3.64 -11.47
N ALA A 289 -13.65 -2.94 -11.56
CA ALA A 289 -13.73 -1.54 -11.10
C ALA A 289 -13.46 -1.44 -9.59
N THR A 290 -13.91 -2.40 -8.79
CA THR A 290 -13.67 -2.48 -7.34
C THR A 290 -12.19 -2.70 -7.02
N GLU A 291 -11.51 -3.58 -7.75
CA GLU A 291 -10.05 -3.79 -7.64
C GLU A 291 -9.28 -2.50 -7.95
N GLN A 292 -9.65 -1.81 -9.04
CA GLN A 292 -9.02 -0.54 -9.41
C GLN A 292 -9.28 0.56 -8.38
N LEU A 293 -10.46 0.61 -7.76
CA LEU A 293 -10.76 1.51 -6.64
C LEU A 293 -9.87 1.22 -5.43
N ALA A 294 -9.64 -0.05 -5.10
CA ALA A 294 -8.76 -0.46 -4.02
C ALA A 294 -7.31 0.00 -4.28
N ASP A 295 -6.77 -0.20 -5.49
CA ASP A 295 -5.43 0.26 -5.86
C ASP A 295 -5.30 1.79 -5.78
N ILE A 296 -6.29 2.53 -6.30
CA ILE A 296 -6.30 4.00 -6.22
C ILE A 296 -6.37 4.48 -4.77
N SER A 297 -7.21 3.88 -3.93
CA SER A 297 -7.30 4.26 -2.52
C SER A 297 -6.01 3.99 -1.75
N TYR A 298 -5.32 2.87 -2.04
CA TYR A 298 -4.01 2.55 -1.47
C TYR A 298 -2.95 3.58 -1.87
N ARG A 299 -2.87 3.93 -3.17
CA ARG A 299 -1.95 4.96 -3.68
C ARG A 299 -2.23 6.32 -3.05
N GLN A 300 -3.51 6.71 -2.96
CA GLN A 300 -3.93 7.97 -2.35
C GLN A 300 -3.52 8.05 -0.88
N GLN A 301 -3.67 6.96 -0.12
CA GLN A 301 -3.23 6.89 1.27
C GLN A 301 -1.70 7.03 1.38
N GLY A 302 -0.95 6.38 0.50
CA GLY A 302 0.51 6.52 0.44
C GLY A 302 0.96 7.95 0.17
N VAL A 303 0.30 8.64 -0.76
CA VAL A 303 0.55 10.07 -1.04
C VAL A 303 0.25 10.92 0.21
N GLN A 304 -0.90 10.71 0.86
CA GLN A 304 -1.29 11.47 2.04
C GLN A 304 -0.29 11.30 3.19
N GLN A 305 0.14 10.06 3.45
CA GLN A 305 1.17 9.77 4.46
C GLN A 305 2.50 10.46 4.16
N ARG A 306 2.89 10.53 2.87
CA ARG A 306 4.10 11.23 2.44
C ARG A 306 3.98 12.74 2.59
N ILE A 307 2.82 13.34 2.26
CA ILE A 307 2.55 14.77 2.48
C ILE A 307 2.61 15.10 3.98
N GLU A 308 2.10 14.24 4.86
CA GLU A 308 2.20 14.43 6.31
C GLU A 308 3.63 14.26 6.81
N ALA A 309 4.35 13.24 6.30
CA ALA A 309 5.73 12.96 6.67
C ALA A 309 6.73 14.00 6.16
N ALA A 310 6.37 14.75 5.11
CA ALA A 310 7.14 15.87 4.58
C ALA A 310 7.21 17.08 5.54
N LYS A 311 6.29 17.17 6.50
CA LYS A 311 6.28 18.23 7.53
C LYS A 311 7.16 17.82 8.70
N LEU A 312 8.19 18.61 8.98
CA LEU A 312 9.08 18.39 10.12
C LEU A 312 8.58 19.16 11.34
N PHE A 313 8.16 18.42 12.36
CA PHE A 313 7.70 19.01 13.63
C PHE A 313 8.73 18.81 14.75
N LEU A 314 8.82 19.79 15.65
CA LEU A 314 9.63 19.66 16.86
C LEU A 314 9.03 18.59 17.78
N LYS A 315 9.74 17.48 17.99
CA LYS A 315 9.24 16.34 18.76
C LYS A 315 9.28 16.53 20.29
N TYR A 316 10.12 17.43 20.79
CA TYR A 316 10.43 17.54 22.21
C TYR A 316 9.96 18.86 22.83
N ARG A 317 9.56 18.80 24.11
CA ARG A 317 9.21 19.96 24.92
C ARG A 317 10.50 20.51 25.51
N ILE A 318 10.82 21.76 25.20
CA ILE A 318 11.83 22.51 25.95
C ILE A 318 11.12 22.93 27.25
N ASP A 319 11.44 22.27 28.37
CA ASP A 319 10.87 22.65 29.66
C ASP A 319 11.39 24.04 30.06
N GLU A 320 10.45 24.93 30.39
CA GLU A 320 10.66 26.36 30.64
C GLU A 320 11.37 26.65 31.98
N ARG A 321 12.07 25.66 32.57
CA ARG A 321 12.66 25.78 33.91
C ARG A 321 14.09 26.30 33.95
N ALA A 322 14.76 26.46 32.81
CA ALA A 322 16.05 27.15 32.77
C ALA A 322 15.83 28.67 32.65
N ARG A 323 15.39 29.29 33.76
CA ARG A 323 15.48 30.73 33.94
C ARG A 323 16.97 31.07 34.10
N PHE A 324 17.65 31.33 32.98
CA PHE A 324 18.97 31.96 33.00
C PHE A 324 18.75 33.47 32.92
N ASP A 325 18.75 34.11 34.09
CA ASP A 325 18.95 35.56 34.17
C ASP A 325 20.37 35.86 33.69
N PHE A 326 20.50 36.33 32.45
CA PHE A 326 21.70 37.01 32.03
C PHE A 326 21.66 38.43 32.62
N PRO A 327 22.60 38.83 33.49
CA PRO A 327 22.70 40.23 33.87
C PRO A 327 23.02 41.05 32.61
N PRO A 328 22.45 42.26 32.46
CA PRO A 328 22.66 43.08 31.28
C PRO A 328 24.16 43.41 31.17
N THR A 329 24.80 42.89 30.12
CA THR A 329 26.14 43.30 29.74
C THR A 329 26.06 44.76 29.30
N GLY A 330 26.51 45.64 30.19
CA GLY A 330 26.71 47.05 29.89
C GLY A 330 27.66 47.19 28.70
N ASN A 331 27.13 47.81 27.65
CA ASN A 331 27.85 48.18 26.45
C ASN A 331 29.03 49.10 26.84
N ARG A 332 30.26 48.63 26.66
CA ARG A 332 31.45 49.47 26.55
C ARG A 332 32.27 48.97 25.37
N TYR A 333 31.96 49.49 24.20
CA TYR A 333 32.91 50.20 23.34
C TYR A 333 32.17 51.32 22.63
#